data_AF-A0A0P6XL26-F1
#
_entry.id   AF-A0A0P6XL26-F1
#
_cell.length_a   1.000
_cell.length_b   1.000
_cell.length_c   1.000
_cell.angle_alpha   90.00
_cell.angle_beta   90.00
_cell.angle_gamma   90.00
#
_symmetry.space_group_name_H-M   'P 1'
#
loop_
_entity.id
_entity.type
_entity.pdbx_description
1 polymer ?
#
loop_
_entity_poly.entity_id
_entity_poly.type
_entity_poly.pdbx_seq_one_letter_code
_entity_poly.pdbx_strand_id
1 'polypeptide(L)'
;MRWKKPTFPIFANRVGLRLLFSRLAQSFLAFALLPVLLLEPVNPADQGDEGRLLEREVSVMGSHWQLLLWSDGSTVCDLYLKHDQWPSQGDVQYSCGNEILEQWLLTPACSAASGSACRGLLLRFVGKTPLTYTEEIALPPMQLRLEPLNCTPGEWCPTRPLVRLSAAEPLDGYQIKSVHARVEGVEKAFYDSSGQFNLPLTGEQGSWLEVWAESSYGDRSEIARLRYRNVASPDGGQFHLDLLSEPWRDQTASGSLLWNLFAPVDGSLPRVLQQPQSAQELATDQEYLYLAGYLIQSGKADASACPDGGLYLGGSASPCGVEAAAGQTRAWQNQYDAQIYQAALKYNVPARALKGMIAQESQFWSAASGPYERGLGHVTSDGVDMLLIWNVDYYLQVCQTMYQEQACAGGYASLPEENQRMLRKAVLDKLGGPEELDVLAAMLLASASQTGQMVANLSRQEPMYTTTYTDMWKLSIANYHAGAGCTAEAITRAIENKQPITWDAAAAQLSPQCQQAQMYIEKVFDAAP
;
A
#
# COMPACT_ATOMS: atom_id res chain seq x y z
N MET A 1 -36.07 -6.95 1.20
CA MET A 1 -36.57 -5.57 1.38
C MET A 1 -35.66 -4.63 0.61
N ARG A 2 -36.20 -3.83 -0.32
CA ARG A 2 -35.44 -2.93 -1.20
C ARG A 2 -34.92 -1.73 -0.40
N TRP A 3 -33.60 -1.57 -0.32
CA TRP A 3 -32.96 -0.36 0.22
C TRP A 3 -32.60 0.60 -0.91
N LYS A 4 -33.10 1.83 -0.82
CA LYS A 4 -32.81 2.96 -1.71
C LYS A 4 -31.44 3.56 -1.31
N LYS A 5 -30.62 3.87 -2.32
CA LYS A 5 -29.38 4.67 -2.17
C LYS A 5 -29.71 6.12 -1.74
N PRO A 6 -28.96 6.74 -0.82
CA PRO A 6 -29.04 8.17 -0.60
C PRO A 6 -28.18 8.94 -1.61
N THR A 7 -28.79 9.96 -2.22
CA THR A 7 -28.17 10.98 -3.08
C THR A 7 -27.69 12.15 -2.22
N PHE A 8 -26.43 12.56 -2.36
CA PHE A 8 -25.90 13.82 -1.81
C PHE A 8 -26.14 14.98 -2.80
N PRO A 9 -26.57 16.18 -2.34
CA PRO A 9 -26.71 17.34 -3.21
C PRO A 9 -25.41 18.14 -3.28
N ILE A 10 -25.02 18.45 -4.52
CA ILE A 10 -24.00 19.43 -4.89
C ILE A 10 -24.64 20.81 -4.79
N PHE A 11 -24.12 21.70 -3.94
CA PHE A 11 -24.46 23.13 -3.98
C PHE A 11 -23.32 23.91 -4.62
N ALA A 12 -23.53 24.28 -5.88
CA ALA A 12 -22.88 25.42 -6.51
C ALA A 12 -23.75 26.66 -6.27
N ASN A 13 -23.17 27.78 -5.86
CA ASN A 13 -23.75 29.09 -6.16
C ASN A 13 -22.68 30.18 -6.20
N ARG A 14 -22.55 30.80 -7.37
CA ARG A 14 -21.89 32.09 -7.62
C ARG A 14 -22.97 33.15 -7.83
N VAL A 15 -22.54 34.41 -7.83
CA VAL A 15 -23.27 35.68 -8.07
C VAL A 15 -23.91 36.24 -6.78
N GLY A 16 -23.70 37.47 -6.35
CA GLY A 16 -22.98 38.64 -6.85
C GLY A 16 -23.60 39.87 -6.17
N LEU A 17 -22.83 40.82 -5.65
CA LEU A 17 -23.39 42.12 -5.25
C LEU A 17 -22.38 43.26 -5.37
N ARG A 18 -22.86 44.35 -5.97
CA ARG A 18 -22.15 45.55 -6.40
C ARG A 18 -21.90 46.55 -5.25
N LEU A 19 -20.75 47.22 -5.36
CA LEU A 19 -20.45 48.65 -5.15
C LEU A 19 -21.39 49.49 -4.25
N LEU A 20 -20.79 50.18 -3.26
CA LEU A 20 -21.13 51.57 -2.92
C LEU A 20 -19.93 52.29 -2.28
N PHE A 21 -19.76 53.54 -2.71
CA PHE A 21 -18.61 54.43 -2.57
C PHE A 21 -18.49 55.12 -1.19
N SER A 22 -17.24 55.51 -0.86
CA SER A 22 -16.83 56.83 -0.30
C SER A 22 -17.03 57.14 1.20
N ARG A 23 -15.93 57.41 1.94
CA ARG A 23 -15.44 58.77 2.31
C ARG A 23 -14.16 58.75 3.19
N LEU A 24 -13.17 59.53 2.74
CA LEU A 24 -12.16 60.38 3.45
C LEU A 24 -11.37 59.76 4.65
N ALA A 25 -10.06 59.51 4.57
CA ALA A 25 -8.92 60.44 4.43
C ALA A 25 -8.67 61.32 5.67
N GLN A 26 -7.63 60.99 6.46
CA GLN A 26 -6.85 61.96 7.23
C GLN A 26 -5.40 61.46 7.40
N SER A 27 -4.50 62.41 7.17
CA SER A 27 -3.07 62.31 6.88
C SER A 27 -2.18 62.18 8.13
N PHE A 28 -0.99 61.58 7.99
CA PHE A 28 0.30 62.02 8.56
C PHE A 28 1.43 61.29 7.80
N LEU A 29 2.15 61.93 6.86
CA LEU A 29 3.45 62.62 7.03
C LEU A 29 4.59 61.71 7.53
N ALA A 30 5.52 61.32 6.63
CA ALA A 30 6.95 61.62 6.73
C ALA A 30 7.77 61.00 5.59
N PHE A 31 8.61 61.85 5.00
CA PHE A 31 9.64 61.61 4.01
C PHE A 31 10.69 60.58 4.49
N ALA A 32 11.01 59.60 3.64
CA ALA A 32 12.33 58.96 3.59
C ALA A 32 12.60 58.46 2.16
N LEU A 33 13.27 59.29 1.36
CA LEU A 33 13.88 58.89 0.09
C LEU A 33 15.12 58.04 0.40
N LEU A 34 14.99 56.72 0.27
CA LEU A 34 16.11 55.78 0.20
C LEU A 34 16.22 55.26 -1.24
N PRO A 35 17.43 55.21 -1.83
CA PRO A 35 17.61 54.66 -3.16
C PRO A 35 17.35 53.16 -3.12
N VAL A 36 16.31 52.73 -3.82
CA VAL A 36 16.03 51.31 -4.08
C VAL A 36 17.12 50.82 -5.02
N LEU A 37 18.11 50.11 -4.47
CA LEU A 37 18.91 49.17 -5.24
C LEU A 37 17.93 48.14 -5.80
N LEU A 38 17.69 48.22 -7.11
CA LEU A 38 17.07 47.15 -7.89
C LEU A 38 18.04 45.95 -7.84
N LEU A 39 17.98 45.17 -6.76
CA LEU A 39 18.31 43.76 -6.84
C LEU A 39 17.24 43.17 -7.74
N GLU A 40 17.63 42.83 -8.97
CA GLU A 40 16.87 41.88 -9.76
C GLU A 40 16.54 40.71 -8.84
N PRO A 41 15.28 40.25 -8.76
CA PRO A 41 15.01 38.98 -8.13
C PRO A 41 15.81 37.97 -8.93
N VAL A 42 16.91 37.49 -8.34
CA VAL A 42 17.49 36.21 -8.72
C VAL A 42 16.34 35.25 -8.49
N ASN A 43 15.63 34.92 -9.58
CA ASN A 43 14.85 33.70 -9.63
C ASN A 43 15.83 32.64 -9.10
N PRO A 44 15.52 31.93 -8.00
CA PRO A 44 16.21 30.68 -7.78
C PRO A 44 16.01 29.94 -9.09
N ALA A 45 17.10 29.74 -9.82
CA ALA A 45 17.09 28.87 -10.96
C ALA A 45 16.39 27.62 -10.45
N ASP A 46 15.24 27.37 -11.07
CA ASP A 46 14.62 26.08 -11.10
C ASP A 46 15.76 25.16 -11.51
N GLN A 47 16.45 24.56 -10.52
CA GLN A 47 17.28 23.40 -10.75
C GLN A 47 16.25 22.31 -10.99
N GLY A 48 15.64 22.42 -12.17
CA GLY A 48 14.81 21.42 -12.75
C GLY A 48 15.64 20.18 -12.70
N ASP A 49 15.04 19.19 -12.09
CA ASP A 49 15.31 17.78 -12.26
C ASP A 49 15.14 17.45 -13.76
N GLU A 50 15.99 18.05 -14.62
CA GLU A 50 16.21 17.59 -15.98
C GLU A 50 16.93 16.26 -15.77
N GLY A 51 16.12 15.22 -15.55
CA GLY A 51 16.61 13.87 -15.32
C GLY A 51 17.62 13.47 -16.39
N ARG A 52 18.38 12.42 -16.14
CA ARG A 52 19.36 11.92 -17.12
C ARG A 52 18.64 11.47 -18.39
N LEU A 53 18.52 12.37 -19.37
CA LEU A 53 17.82 12.14 -20.62
C LEU A 53 18.82 12.24 -21.78
N LEU A 54 18.76 11.27 -22.68
CA LEU A 54 19.41 11.31 -23.97
C LEU A 54 18.34 11.57 -25.03
N GLU A 55 18.42 12.71 -25.70
CA GLU A 55 17.62 12.97 -26.88
C GLU A 55 18.17 12.18 -28.08
N ARG A 56 17.32 11.35 -28.67
CA ARG A 56 17.62 10.61 -29.88
C ARG A 56 16.61 10.95 -30.96
N GLU A 57 17.08 11.45 -32.10
CA GLU A 57 16.22 11.52 -33.29
C GLU A 57 15.94 10.11 -33.81
N VAL A 58 14.66 9.75 -33.85
CA VAL A 58 14.19 8.49 -34.41
C VAL A 58 13.34 8.80 -35.63
N SER A 59 13.71 8.20 -36.77
CA SER A 59 12.89 8.19 -37.98
C SER A 59 12.15 6.86 -38.08
N VAL A 60 10.83 6.91 -38.00
CA VAL A 60 9.95 5.74 -38.21
C VAL A 60 9.08 5.94 -39.45
N MET A 61 8.68 4.86 -40.10
CA MET A 61 7.63 4.92 -41.12
C MET A 61 6.27 4.93 -40.42
N GLY A 62 5.72 6.13 -40.22
CA GLY A 62 4.42 6.34 -39.62
C GLY A 62 3.28 6.31 -40.64
N SER A 63 2.05 6.39 -40.15
CA SER A 63 0.85 6.48 -40.97
C SER A 63 0.36 7.93 -41.07
N HIS A 64 -0.02 8.34 -42.27
CA HIS A 64 -0.63 9.64 -42.53
C HIS A 64 -2.11 9.46 -42.85
N TRP A 65 -2.96 10.09 -42.05
CA TRP A 65 -4.40 10.08 -42.19
C TRP A 65 -4.92 11.51 -42.31
N GLN A 66 -6.11 11.65 -42.88
CA GLN A 66 -6.80 12.92 -43.00
C GLN A 66 -8.23 12.79 -42.51
N LEU A 67 -8.67 13.78 -41.72
CA LEU A 67 -10.08 14.04 -41.48
C LEU A 67 -10.57 15.02 -42.55
N LEU A 68 -11.61 14.62 -43.27
CA LEU A 68 -12.18 15.34 -44.40
C LEU A 68 -13.65 15.66 -44.13
N LEU A 69 -14.17 16.77 -44.63
CA LEU A 69 -15.60 17.00 -44.66
C LEU A 69 -16.27 16.11 -45.70
N TRP A 70 -17.35 15.43 -45.31
CA TRP A 70 -18.16 14.64 -46.25
C TRP A 70 -18.80 15.48 -47.37
N SER A 71 -19.09 16.76 -47.10
CA SER A 71 -19.84 17.64 -48.00
C SER A 71 -19.08 17.99 -49.28
N ASP A 72 -17.77 18.19 -49.19
CA ASP A 72 -16.93 18.69 -50.29
C ASP A 72 -15.54 18.04 -50.36
N GLY A 73 -15.22 17.12 -49.44
CA GLY A 73 -13.93 16.43 -49.40
C GLY A 73 -12.77 17.32 -48.97
N SER A 74 -13.03 18.51 -48.40
CA SER A 74 -11.98 19.39 -47.90
C SER A 74 -11.31 18.81 -46.65
N THR A 75 -9.97 18.90 -46.57
CA THR A 75 -9.20 18.44 -45.41
C THR A 75 -9.38 19.40 -44.25
N VAL A 76 -9.80 18.84 -43.11
CA VAL A 76 -9.98 19.56 -41.83
C VAL A 76 -8.73 19.42 -40.96
N CYS A 77 -8.12 18.24 -40.94
CA CYS A 77 -6.93 17.96 -40.14
C CYS A 77 -6.12 16.81 -40.74
N ASP A 78 -4.80 16.92 -40.65
CA ASP A 78 -3.86 15.84 -40.94
C ASP A 78 -3.40 15.18 -39.64
N LEU A 79 -3.37 13.85 -39.62
CA LEU A 79 -2.89 13.06 -38.49
C LEU A 79 -1.65 12.29 -38.94
N TYR A 80 -0.54 12.52 -38.26
CA TYR A 80 0.74 11.84 -38.49
C TYR A 80 1.04 10.94 -37.29
N LEU A 81 0.72 9.66 -37.42
CA LEU A 81 0.77 8.71 -36.32
C LEU A 81 2.05 7.88 -36.36
N LYS A 82 2.65 7.67 -35.19
CA LYS A 82 3.87 6.85 -35.01
C LYS A 82 3.60 5.33 -35.14
N HIS A 83 2.36 4.94 -35.41
CA HIS A 83 1.94 3.54 -35.55
C HIS A 83 1.06 3.31 -36.79
N ASP A 84 0.91 2.05 -37.16
CA ASP A 84 0.13 1.60 -38.32
C ASP A 84 -1.33 1.22 -38.00
N GLN A 85 -1.74 1.32 -36.73
CA GLN A 85 -3.11 1.02 -36.31
C GLN A 85 -4.10 2.10 -36.77
N TRP A 86 -5.39 1.75 -36.80
CA TRP A 86 -6.47 2.70 -37.06
C TRP A 86 -6.44 3.85 -36.03
N PRO A 87 -6.60 5.12 -36.44
CA PRO A 87 -6.58 6.26 -35.52
C PRO A 87 -7.63 6.11 -34.41
N SER A 88 -7.18 6.24 -33.17
CA SER A 88 -8.02 6.26 -31.98
C SER A 88 -8.59 7.65 -31.72
N GLN A 89 -9.53 7.75 -30.76
CA GLN A 89 -10.02 9.05 -30.29
C GLN A 89 -8.89 9.91 -29.71
N GLY A 90 -7.93 9.30 -29.00
CA GLY A 90 -6.77 10.00 -28.46
C GLY A 90 -5.86 10.57 -29.56
N ASP A 91 -5.69 9.84 -30.66
CA ASP A 91 -4.87 10.29 -31.80
C ASP A 91 -5.47 11.52 -32.49
N VAL A 92 -6.80 11.52 -32.67
CA VAL A 92 -7.54 12.67 -33.20
C VAL A 92 -7.50 13.84 -32.23
N GLN A 93 -7.66 13.59 -30.94
CA GLN A 93 -7.57 14.63 -29.92
C GLN A 93 -6.19 15.30 -29.91
N TYR A 94 -5.13 14.50 -29.91
CA TYR A 94 -3.75 14.98 -29.88
C TYR A 94 -3.39 15.76 -31.13
N SER A 95 -3.78 15.26 -32.31
CA SER A 95 -3.40 15.86 -33.60
C SER A 95 -4.28 17.04 -34.00
N CYS A 96 -5.57 17.01 -33.65
CA CYS A 96 -6.60 17.92 -34.17
C CYS A 96 -7.35 18.73 -33.10
N GLY A 97 -7.18 18.40 -31.81
CA GLY A 97 -7.84 19.07 -30.69
C GLY A 97 -9.27 18.57 -30.41
N ASN A 98 -9.79 19.00 -29.25
CA ASN A 98 -11.09 18.54 -28.72
C ASN A 98 -12.28 18.88 -29.62
N GLU A 99 -12.30 20.08 -30.23
CA GLU A 99 -13.44 20.52 -31.06
C GLU A 99 -13.62 19.62 -32.29
N ILE A 100 -12.51 19.24 -32.95
CA ILE A 100 -12.55 18.34 -34.11
C ILE A 100 -12.89 16.91 -33.66
N LEU A 101 -12.36 16.46 -32.52
CA LEU A 101 -12.74 15.17 -31.95
C LEU A 101 -14.25 15.09 -31.70
N GLU A 102 -14.85 16.10 -31.06
CA GLU A 102 -16.29 16.14 -30.80
C GLU A 102 -17.11 16.10 -32.10
N GLN A 103 -16.72 16.87 -33.11
CA GLN A 103 -17.36 16.84 -34.43
C GLN A 103 -17.26 15.47 -35.11
N TRP A 104 -16.12 14.79 -34.98
CA TRP A 104 -15.92 13.45 -35.51
C TRP A 104 -16.79 12.42 -34.79
N LEU A 105 -16.86 12.47 -33.46
CA LEU A 105 -17.70 11.59 -32.64
C LEU A 105 -19.20 11.79 -32.89
N LEU A 106 -19.62 13.01 -33.22
CA LEU A 106 -21.00 13.35 -33.57
C LEU A 106 -21.33 13.09 -35.04
N THR A 107 -20.39 12.58 -35.84
CA THR A 107 -20.63 12.27 -37.25
C THR A 107 -21.56 11.05 -37.38
N PRO A 108 -22.75 11.18 -37.98
CA PRO A 108 -23.68 10.07 -38.16
C PRO A 108 -23.15 9.06 -39.19
N ALA A 109 -23.59 7.80 -39.08
CA ALA A 109 -23.20 6.75 -40.03
C ALA A 109 -23.60 7.11 -41.47
N CYS A 110 -22.63 7.11 -42.38
CA CYS A 110 -22.81 7.38 -43.80
C CYS A 110 -22.57 6.09 -44.60
N SER A 111 -23.50 5.74 -45.51
CA SER A 111 -23.39 4.54 -46.36
C SER A 111 -23.01 4.91 -47.80
N ALA A 112 -22.36 4.00 -48.53
CA ALA A 112 -21.92 4.23 -49.91
C ALA A 112 -23.08 4.55 -50.90
N ALA A 113 -24.33 4.23 -50.54
CA ALA A 113 -25.52 4.56 -51.33
C ALA A 113 -26.00 6.02 -51.16
N SER A 114 -25.43 6.78 -50.22
CA SER A 114 -25.94 8.09 -49.79
C SER A 114 -25.27 9.31 -50.46
N GLY A 115 -24.28 9.12 -51.34
CA GLY A 115 -23.68 10.19 -52.16
C GLY A 115 -23.30 11.45 -51.36
N SER A 116 -23.43 12.63 -52.00
CA SER A 116 -23.11 13.96 -51.45
C SER A 116 -24.04 14.46 -50.33
N ALA A 117 -24.91 13.61 -49.78
CA ALA A 117 -25.83 13.96 -48.69
C ALA A 117 -25.26 13.70 -47.28
N CYS A 118 -24.06 13.11 -47.19
CA CYS A 118 -23.42 12.83 -45.92
C CYS A 118 -22.87 14.11 -45.26
N ARG A 119 -23.03 14.18 -43.93
CA ARG A 119 -22.60 15.30 -43.10
C ARG A 119 -21.61 14.80 -42.05
N GLY A 120 -20.70 15.69 -41.63
CA GLY A 120 -19.67 15.38 -40.64
C GLY A 120 -18.33 15.02 -41.30
N LEU A 121 -17.51 14.25 -40.58
CA LEU A 121 -16.12 14.00 -40.93
C LEU A 121 -15.88 12.54 -41.39
N LEU A 122 -15.09 12.40 -42.44
CA LEU A 122 -14.59 11.12 -42.96
C LEU A 122 -13.10 11.00 -42.69
N LEU A 123 -12.68 9.86 -42.16
CA LEU A 123 -11.28 9.51 -42.02
C LEU A 123 -10.77 8.83 -43.31
N ARG A 124 -9.69 9.34 -43.88
CA ARG A 124 -9.03 8.79 -45.07
C ARG A 124 -7.58 8.44 -44.76
N PHE A 125 -7.17 7.23 -45.10
CA PHE A 125 -5.76 6.86 -45.14
C PHE A 125 -5.09 7.47 -46.37
N VAL A 126 -4.00 8.21 -46.19
CA VAL A 126 -3.23 8.81 -47.29
C VAL A 126 -2.07 7.89 -47.69
N GLY A 127 -1.34 7.37 -46.71
CA GLY A 127 -0.20 6.49 -46.96
C GLY A 127 0.73 6.40 -45.76
N LYS A 128 1.89 5.78 -45.97
CA LYS A 128 2.98 5.79 -44.99
C LYS A 128 3.96 6.91 -45.30
N THR A 129 4.37 7.66 -44.28
CA THR A 129 5.35 8.75 -44.41
C THR A 129 6.44 8.61 -43.36
N PRO A 130 7.71 8.92 -43.69
CA PRO A 130 8.76 8.99 -42.67
C PRO A 130 8.44 10.12 -41.69
N LEU A 131 8.40 9.79 -40.40
CA LEU A 131 8.25 10.74 -39.31
C LEU A 131 9.54 10.72 -38.48
N THR A 132 10.18 11.89 -38.39
CA THR A 132 11.30 12.10 -37.47
C THR A 132 10.77 12.79 -36.23
N TYR A 133 11.09 12.25 -35.07
CA TYR A 133 10.80 12.90 -33.79
C TYR A 133 11.96 12.65 -32.82
N THR A 134 12.11 13.57 -31.87
CA THR A 134 13.03 13.39 -30.75
C THR A 134 12.37 12.48 -29.73
N GLU A 135 13.02 11.36 -29.44
CA GLU A 135 12.71 10.48 -28.33
C GLU A 135 13.64 10.83 -27.16
N GLU A 136 13.05 11.14 -26.02
CA GLU A 136 13.80 11.29 -24.76
C GLU A 136 13.98 9.90 -24.14
N ILE A 137 15.23 9.46 -24.02
CA ILE A 137 15.58 8.17 -23.44
C ILE A 137 16.11 8.42 -22.04
N ALA A 138 15.38 7.93 -21.03
CA ALA A 138 15.87 7.89 -19.66
C ALA A 138 17.12 7.01 -19.56
N LEU A 139 18.24 7.62 -19.17
CA LEU A 139 19.49 6.94 -18.90
C LEU A 139 19.47 6.28 -17.52
N PRO A 140 20.23 5.19 -17.30
CA PRO A 140 20.27 4.51 -16.01
C PRO A 140 20.65 5.45 -14.84
N PRO A 141 19.92 5.39 -13.71
CA PRO A 141 20.22 6.20 -12.54
C PRO A 141 21.46 5.66 -11.80
N MET A 142 22.11 6.53 -11.02
CA MET A 142 23.16 6.12 -10.09
C MET A 142 22.65 5.06 -9.11
N GLN A 143 23.48 4.07 -8.80
CA GLN A 143 23.11 2.99 -7.88
C GLN A 143 23.70 3.27 -6.50
N LEU A 144 22.83 3.56 -5.53
CA LEU A 144 23.23 3.77 -4.13
C LEU A 144 23.22 2.44 -3.36
N ARG A 145 24.18 2.27 -2.45
CA ARG A 145 24.23 1.14 -1.52
C ARG A 145 24.68 1.60 -0.15
N LEU A 146 23.89 1.24 0.86
CA LEU A 146 24.23 1.39 2.27
C LEU A 146 24.52 -0.01 2.86
N GLU A 147 25.66 -0.18 3.50
CA GLU A 147 26.13 -1.47 4.01
C GLU A 147 26.56 -1.36 5.47
N PRO A 148 25.89 -2.05 6.41
CA PRO A 148 26.37 -2.21 7.78
C PRO A 148 27.67 -3.03 7.82
N LEU A 149 28.71 -2.53 8.49
CA LEU A 149 30.04 -3.15 8.49
C LEU A 149 30.36 -3.96 9.75
N ASN A 150 29.87 -3.52 10.91
CA ASN A 150 30.23 -4.09 12.22
C ASN A 150 29.01 -4.44 13.08
N CYS A 151 27.80 -4.35 12.51
CA CYS A 151 26.57 -4.59 13.23
C CYS A 151 25.48 -5.09 12.28
N THR A 152 24.88 -6.23 12.60
CA THR A 152 23.73 -6.76 11.86
C THR A 152 22.49 -5.98 12.26
N PRO A 153 21.67 -5.49 11.31
CA PRO A 153 20.36 -4.94 11.65
C PRO A 153 19.48 -5.96 12.40
N GLY A 154 18.75 -5.49 13.41
CA GLY A 154 17.94 -6.28 14.34
C GLY A 154 18.71 -6.82 15.55
N GLU A 155 20.03 -6.60 15.64
CA GLU A 155 20.87 -7.18 16.70
C GLU A 155 21.51 -6.14 17.63
N TRP A 156 21.95 -6.62 18.80
CA TRP A 156 22.79 -5.86 19.73
C TRP A 156 24.27 -6.08 19.40
N CYS A 157 25.01 -4.98 19.27
CA CYS A 157 26.39 -4.96 18.81
C CYS A 157 27.32 -4.32 19.85
N PRO A 158 28.56 -4.81 20.01
CA PRO A 158 29.48 -4.33 21.06
C PRO A 158 30.11 -2.97 20.74
N THR A 159 30.00 -2.51 19.49
CA THR A 159 30.56 -1.23 19.04
C THR A 159 29.49 -0.44 18.30
N ARG A 160 29.61 0.89 18.32
CA ARG A 160 28.67 1.76 17.61
C ARG A 160 28.58 1.34 16.13
N PRO A 161 27.37 1.22 15.56
CA PRO A 161 27.18 0.82 14.18
C PRO A 161 27.92 1.73 13.20
N LEU A 162 28.77 1.12 12.38
CA LEU A 162 29.53 1.70 11.30
C LEU A 162 28.90 1.24 9.99
N VAL A 163 28.57 2.19 9.12
CA VAL A 163 28.02 1.91 7.80
C VAL A 163 28.95 2.43 6.71
N ARG A 164 28.91 1.77 5.56
CA ARG A 164 29.50 2.24 4.31
C ARG A 164 28.38 2.70 3.38
N LEU A 165 28.45 3.95 2.96
CA LEU A 165 27.68 4.46 1.85
C LEU A 165 28.57 4.39 0.60
N SER A 166 28.05 3.83 -0.48
CA SER A 166 28.74 3.78 -1.78
C SER A 166 27.76 4.05 -2.90
N ALA A 167 28.26 4.59 -4.00
CA ALA A 167 27.50 4.78 -5.23
C ALA A 167 28.26 4.25 -6.44
N ALA A 168 27.53 3.77 -7.44
CA ALA A 168 28.09 3.40 -8.74
C ALA A 168 27.46 4.24 -9.86
N GLU A 169 28.31 4.72 -10.76
CA GLU A 169 27.92 5.41 -11.98
C GLU A 169 27.79 4.38 -13.12
N PRO A 170 26.58 4.12 -13.64
CA PRO A 170 26.40 3.18 -14.74
C PRO A 170 26.80 3.73 -16.11
N LEU A 171 26.97 5.05 -16.28
CA LEU A 171 27.29 5.65 -17.58
C LEU A 171 28.79 5.59 -17.89
N ASP A 172 29.12 5.05 -19.07
CA ASP A 172 30.49 4.97 -19.56
C ASP A 172 31.13 6.36 -19.67
N GLY A 173 32.37 6.49 -19.19
CA GLY A 173 33.13 7.75 -19.21
C GLY A 173 32.77 8.72 -18.07
N TYR A 174 31.80 8.37 -17.23
CA TYR A 174 31.44 9.15 -16.04
C TYR A 174 31.80 8.40 -14.75
N GLN A 175 31.91 9.14 -13.65
CA GLN A 175 32.26 8.61 -12.33
C GLN A 175 31.55 9.38 -11.23
N ILE A 176 31.35 8.73 -10.08
CA ILE A 176 30.85 9.38 -8.87
C ILE A 176 31.92 10.34 -8.34
N LYS A 177 31.51 11.59 -8.06
CA LYS A 177 32.36 12.61 -7.42
C LYS A 177 32.29 12.54 -5.91
N SER A 178 31.08 12.33 -5.38
CA SER A 178 30.83 12.32 -3.96
C SER A 178 29.59 11.54 -3.60
N VAL A 179 29.59 11.02 -2.37
CA VAL A 179 28.41 10.48 -1.70
C VAL A 179 28.12 11.28 -0.44
N HIS A 180 26.84 11.45 -0.13
CA HIS A 180 26.36 12.33 0.93
C HIS A 180 25.40 11.57 1.83
N ALA A 181 25.50 11.81 3.13
CA ALA A 181 24.57 11.30 4.12
C ALA A 181 24.10 12.44 5.01
N ARG A 182 22.79 12.51 5.27
CA ARG A 182 22.18 13.52 6.13
C ARG A 182 21.30 12.88 7.18
N VAL A 183 21.49 13.29 8.43
CA VAL A 183 20.70 12.88 9.59
C VAL A 183 20.27 14.13 10.34
N GLU A 184 18.97 14.33 10.53
CA GLU A 184 18.40 15.45 11.29
C GLU A 184 18.96 16.83 10.87
N GLY A 185 19.16 17.02 9.56
CA GLY A 185 19.69 18.27 8.99
C GLY A 185 21.21 18.42 9.04
N VAL A 186 21.93 17.50 9.69
CA VAL A 186 23.40 17.46 9.68
C VAL A 186 23.87 16.60 8.51
N GLU A 187 24.54 17.23 7.56
CA GLU A 187 25.09 16.57 6.38
C GLU A 187 26.57 16.22 6.55
N LYS A 188 26.94 15.06 6.02
CA LYS A 188 28.31 14.60 5.86
C LYS A 188 28.56 14.21 4.41
N ALA A 189 29.51 14.88 3.78
CA ALA A 189 29.95 14.60 2.42
C ALA A 189 31.26 13.79 2.41
N PHE A 190 31.38 12.87 1.46
CA PHE A 190 32.59 12.13 1.17
C PHE A 190 32.94 12.37 -0.30
N TYR A 191 34.10 12.99 -0.57
CA TYR A 191 34.57 13.31 -1.92
C TYR A 191 35.22 12.11 -2.60
N ASP A 192 34.48 11.01 -2.67
CA ASP A 192 34.82 9.76 -3.34
C ASP A 192 33.50 9.02 -3.66
N SER A 193 33.60 7.94 -4.44
CA SER A 193 32.54 6.97 -4.70
C SER A 193 32.00 6.25 -3.45
N SER A 194 32.72 6.33 -2.32
CA SER A 194 32.29 5.72 -1.07
C SER A 194 32.78 6.46 0.18
N GLY A 195 32.07 6.25 1.29
CA GLY A 195 32.38 6.84 2.58
C GLY A 195 31.91 5.97 3.73
N GLN A 196 32.62 6.03 4.86
CA GLN A 196 32.23 5.32 6.08
C GLN A 196 31.91 6.31 7.21
N PHE A 197 30.88 6.01 7.98
CA PHE A 197 30.54 6.76 9.18
C PHE A 197 29.82 5.91 10.20
N ASN A 198 30.02 6.27 11.47
CA ASN A 198 29.20 5.73 12.53
C ASN A 198 27.83 6.39 12.48
N LEU A 199 26.78 5.59 12.57
CA LEU A 199 25.43 6.11 12.74
C LEU A 199 25.36 6.86 14.08
N PRO A 200 24.79 8.09 14.10
CA PRO A 200 24.49 8.78 15.35
C PRO A 200 23.60 7.94 16.27
N LEU A 201 23.62 8.23 17.58
CA LEU A 201 22.64 7.62 18.48
C LEU A 201 21.28 8.25 18.24
N THR A 202 20.23 7.45 18.40
CA THR A 202 18.83 7.89 18.29
C THR A 202 18.09 7.57 19.59
N GLY A 203 16.84 8.03 19.70
CA GLY A 203 15.89 7.47 20.64
C GLY A 203 15.21 6.19 20.11
N GLU A 204 14.26 5.67 20.87
CA GLU A 204 13.46 4.47 20.52
C GLU A 204 12.68 4.60 19.21
N GLN A 205 12.29 5.82 18.84
CA GLN A 205 11.59 6.06 17.58
C GLN A 205 12.52 6.05 16.37
N GLY A 206 13.84 6.10 16.59
CA GLY A 206 14.83 6.24 15.52
C GLY A 206 14.79 7.61 14.82
N SER A 207 15.61 7.75 13.78
CA SER A 207 15.77 8.97 13.00
C SER A 207 15.77 8.66 11.50
N TRP A 208 15.56 9.70 10.69
CA TRP A 208 15.67 9.62 9.24
C TRP A 208 17.14 9.73 8.81
N LEU A 209 17.54 8.84 7.90
CA LEU A 209 18.79 8.89 7.17
C LEU A 209 18.47 9.13 5.68
N GLU A 210 19.01 10.21 5.15
CA GLU A 210 18.93 10.55 3.73
C GLU A 210 20.30 10.37 3.10
N VAL A 211 20.35 9.73 1.94
CA VAL A 211 21.60 9.48 1.19
C VAL A 211 21.43 9.79 -0.29
N TRP A 212 22.47 10.34 -0.91
CA TRP A 212 22.51 10.62 -2.34
C TRP A 212 23.96 10.66 -2.85
N ALA A 213 24.13 10.71 -4.17
CA ALA A 213 25.42 10.84 -4.82
C ALA A 213 25.41 11.92 -5.90
N GLU A 214 26.59 12.46 -6.22
CA GLU A 214 26.82 13.40 -7.32
C GLU A 214 27.80 12.80 -8.34
N SER A 215 27.54 13.03 -9.63
CA SER A 215 28.32 12.44 -10.72
C SER A 215 29.14 13.46 -11.53
N SER A 216 30.17 12.99 -12.23
CA SER A 216 30.85 13.72 -13.31
C SER A 216 29.98 13.99 -14.52
N TYR A 217 28.82 13.34 -14.63
CA TYR A 217 27.80 13.70 -15.60
C TYR A 217 27.22 15.11 -15.35
N GLY A 218 27.29 15.60 -14.11
CA GLY A 218 26.81 16.93 -13.73
C GLY A 218 25.47 16.93 -13.01
N ASP A 219 24.99 15.76 -12.61
CA ASP A 219 23.71 15.55 -11.95
C ASP A 219 23.86 14.92 -10.55
N ARG A 220 22.72 14.78 -9.86
CA ARG A 220 22.58 14.21 -8.52
C ARG A 220 21.57 13.07 -8.56
N SER A 221 21.80 12.02 -7.79
CA SER A 221 20.83 10.94 -7.65
C SER A 221 19.57 11.45 -6.95
N GLU A 222 18.47 10.71 -7.09
CA GLU A 222 17.38 10.84 -6.14
C GLU A 222 17.89 10.67 -4.70
N ILE A 223 17.27 11.38 -3.77
CA ILE A 223 17.60 11.27 -2.35
C ILE A 223 16.88 10.02 -1.83
N ALA A 224 17.63 8.95 -1.60
CA ALA A 224 17.12 7.77 -0.94
C ALA A 224 16.97 8.07 0.56
N ARG A 225 15.79 7.78 1.10
CA ARG A 225 15.47 8.01 2.51
C ARG A 225 15.10 6.70 3.17
N LEU A 226 15.76 6.37 4.28
CA LEU A 226 15.42 5.24 5.12
C LEU A 226 15.37 5.65 6.60
N ARG A 227 14.67 4.85 7.40
CA ARG A 227 14.64 5.05 8.85
C ARG A 227 15.66 4.13 9.51
N TYR A 228 16.38 4.64 10.50
CA TYR A 228 17.28 3.83 11.30
C TYR A 228 17.07 4.07 12.80
N ARG A 229 17.37 3.07 13.61
CA ARG A 229 17.47 3.19 15.07
C ARG A 229 18.84 2.72 15.51
N ASN A 230 19.47 3.50 16.38
CA ASN A 230 20.75 3.17 16.99
C ASN A 230 20.69 3.58 18.47
N VAL A 231 20.22 2.67 19.32
CA VAL A 231 20.04 2.91 20.75
C VAL A 231 21.14 2.22 21.54
N ALA A 232 21.66 2.89 22.57
CA ALA A 232 22.64 2.30 23.46
C ALA A 232 21.94 1.51 24.57
N SER A 233 22.54 0.42 25.02
CA SER A 233 22.09 -0.31 26.21
C SER A 233 22.18 0.58 27.45
N PRO A 234 21.43 0.27 28.54
CA PRO A 234 21.45 1.10 29.75
C PRO A 234 22.83 1.29 30.38
N ASP A 235 23.73 0.32 30.24
CA ASP A 235 25.12 0.38 30.69
C ASP A 235 26.08 1.04 29.67
N GLY A 236 25.59 1.41 28.48
CA GLY A 236 26.34 2.01 27.38
C GLY A 236 27.32 1.06 26.69
N GLY A 237 27.30 -0.23 27.03
CA GLY A 237 28.24 -1.23 26.52
C GLY A 237 27.87 -1.84 25.17
N GLN A 238 26.61 -1.72 24.76
CA GLN A 238 26.08 -2.30 23.52
C GLN A 238 25.20 -1.30 22.78
N PHE A 239 25.01 -1.53 21.48
CA PHE A 239 24.22 -0.71 20.58
C PHE A 239 23.27 -1.59 19.77
N HIS A 240 21.98 -1.28 19.77
CA HIS A 240 21.00 -1.96 18.95
C HIS A 240 20.78 -1.20 17.65
N LEU A 241 20.99 -1.86 16.51
CA LEU A 241 20.80 -1.27 15.18
C LEU A 241 19.53 -1.82 14.54
N ASP A 242 18.66 -0.94 14.07
CA ASP A 242 17.61 -1.30 13.10
C ASP A 242 17.72 -0.43 11.85
N LEU A 243 17.41 -1.04 10.70
CA LEU A 243 17.30 -0.34 9.42
C LEU A 243 15.98 -0.74 8.75
N LEU A 244 15.10 0.22 8.51
CA LEU A 244 13.85 0.00 7.76
C LEU A 244 14.09 0.29 6.28
N SER A 245 14.44 -0.75 5.52
CA SER A 245 14.43 -0.73 4.05
C SER A 245 14.33 -2.15 3.49
N GLU A 246 13.99 -2.29 2.21
CA GLU A 246 13.78 -3.58 1.55
C GLU A 246 14.90 -4.62 1.74
N PRO A 247 16.19 -4.29 1.56
CA PRO A 247 17.30 -5.21 1.85
C PRO A 247 17.29 -5.86 3.23
N TRP A 248 16.68 -5.22 4.23
CA TRP A 248 16.64 -5.70 5.61
C TRP A 248 15.24 -6.07 6.10
N ARG A 249 14.25 -6.16 5.19
CA ARG A 249 12.85 -6.49 5.51
C ARG A 249 12.74 -7.70 6.44
N ASP A 250 13.50 -8.76 6.17
CA ASP A 250 13.45 -10.02 6.92
C ASP A 250 14.13 -9.96 8.30
N GLN A 251 14.95 -8.93 8.57
CA GLN A 251 15.53 -8.69 9.90
C GLN A 251 14.70 -7.71 10.74
N THR A 252 13.69 -7.07 10.14
CA THR A 252 12.79 -6.16 10.84
C THR A 252 11.54 -6.88 11.32
N ALA A 253 10.97 -6.40 12.42
CA ALA A 253 9.69 -6.92 12.91
C ALA A 253 8.59 -6.70 11.86
N SER A 254 7.65 -7.66 11.79
CA SER A 254 6.58 -7.66 10.79
C SER A 254 5.82 -6.32 10.74
N GLY A 255 5.65 -5.74 9.56
CA GLY A 255 4.95 -4.46 9.38
C GLY A 255 5.72 -3.20 9.83
N SER A 256 6.93 -3.32 10.41
CA SER A 256 7.75 -2.16 10.77
C SER A 256 8.08 -1.28 9.57
N LEU A 257 8.46 -1.89 8.45
CA LEU A 257 8.73 -1.19 7.20
C LEU A 257 7.48 -0.47 6.64
N LEU A 258 6.31 -1.10 6.77
CA LEU A 258 5.03 -0.55 6.29
C LEU A 258 4.64 0.77 6.98
N TRP A 259 4.91 0.88 8.28
CA TRP A 259 4.52 2.04 9.09
C TRP A 259 5.68 2.96 9.46
N ASN A 260 6.90 2.65 9.00
CA ASN A 260 8.14 3.30 9.44
C ASN A 260 8.31 3.31 10.96
N LEU A 261 7.94 2.21 11.63
CA LEU A 261 7.80 2.14 13.07
C LEU A 261 8.55 0.93 13.63
N PHE A 262 9.46 1.15 14.58
CA PHE A 262 10.24 0.08 15.18
C PHE A 262 9.49 -0.64 16.30
N ALA A 263 9.63 -1.97 16.38
CA ALA A 263 9.19 -2.74 17.54
C ALA A 263 10.03 -2.39 18.79
N PRO A 264 9.49 -2.54 20.02
CA PRO A 264 10.24 -2.29 21.25
C PRO A 264 11.48 -3.20 21.38
N VAL A 265 12.63 -2.62 21.75
CA VAL A 265 13.89 -3.37 21.95
C VAL A 265 14.07 -3.93 23.35
N ASP A 266 13.26 -3.45 24.30
CA ASP A 266 13.32 -3.79 25.72
C ASP A 266 12.72 -5.18 26.05
N GLY A 267 12.30 -5.92 25.03
CA GLY A 267 11.65 -7.22 25.17
C GLY A 267 10.15 -7.14 25.51
N SER A 268 9.55 -5.95 25.55
CA SER A 268 8.12 -5.78 25.83
C SER A 268 7.19 -6.18 24.67
N LEU A 269 7.74 -6.58 23.51
CA LEU A 269 6.96 -7.01 22.36
C LEU A 269 6.10 -8.24 22.70
N PRO A 270 4.75 -8.14 22.60
CA PRO A 270 3.88 -9.26 22.92
C PRO A 270 4.18 -10.49 22.06
N ARG A 271 4.11 -11.68 22.66
CA ARG A 271 4.45 -12.95 21.99
C ARG A 271 3.68 -13.16 20.69
N VAL A 272 2.40 -12.79 20.64
CA VAL A 272 1.55 -12.86 19.43
C VAL A 272 2.12 -12.08 18.23
N LEU A 273 2.91 -11.04 18.48
CA LEU A 273 3.54 -10.21 17.45
C LEU A 273 4.98 -10.61 17.15
N GLN A 274 5.55 -11.55 17.90
CA GLN A 274 6.89 -12.08 17.65
C GLN A 274 6.82 -13.11 16.51
N GLN A 275 7.73 -12.98 15.55
CA GLN A 275 7.85 -13.97 14.49
C GLN A 275 8.50 -15.25 15.04
N PRO A 276 7.88 -16.43 14.89
CA PRO A 276 8.50 -17.68 15.31
C PRO A 276 9.73 -18.01 14.45
N GLN A 277 10.70 -18.74 14.99
CA GLN A 277 11.88 -19.17 14.21
C GLN A 277 11.58 -20.37 13.31
N SER A 278 10.50 -21.09 13.57
CA SER A 278 10.09 -22.27 12.80
C SER A 278 8.58 -22.50 12.91
N ALA A 279 8.02 -23.27 11.97
CA ALA A 279 6.61 -23.65 12.00
C ALA A 279 6.23 -24.43 13.27
N GLN A 280 7.16 -25.22 13.83
CA GLN A 280 6.93 -26.03 15.03
C GLN A 280 6.61 -25.17 16.27
N GLU A 281 7.13 -23.94 16.33
CA GLU A 281 6.83 -23.02 17.43
C GLU A 281 5.41 -22.42 17.38
N LEU A 282 4.67 -22.65 16.30
CA LEU A 282 3.25 -22.32 16.22
C LEU A 282 2.38 -23.41 16.87
N ALA A 283 2.92 -24.59 17.17
CA ALA A 283 2.12 -25.67 17.74
C ALA A 283 1.49 -25.26 19.08
N THR A 284 0.19 -25.51 19.21
CA THR A 284 -0.59 -25.24 20.43
C THR A 284 -1.48 -26.43 20.77
N ASP A 285 -1.90 -26.53 22.03
CA ASP A 285 -2.82 -27.55 22.52
C ASP A 285 -4.10 -26.96 23.13
N GLN A 286 -4.49 -25.79 22.65
CA GLN A 286 -5.70 -25.11 23.10
C GLN A 286 -6.95 -25.98 22.90
N GLU A 287 -7.79 -25.98 23.94
CA GLU A 287 -9.05 -26.72 23.95
C GLU A 287 -10.14 -25.93 23.22
N TYR A 288 -10.43 -26.35 21.99
CA TYR A 288 -11.45 -25.75 21.15
C TYR A 288 -12.75 -26.54 21.23
N LEU A 289 -13.70 -26.07 22.04
CA LEU A 289 -14.96 -26.77 22.32
C LEU A 289 -15.79 -27.04 21.06
N TYR A 290 -15.83 -26.09 20.11
CA TYR A 290 -16.59 -26.28 18.87
C TYR A 290 -15.84 -27.17 17.89
N LEU A 291 -14.52 -27.01 17.74
CA LEU A 291 -13.71 -27.94 16.94
C LEU A 291 -13.85 -29.38 17.43
N ALA A 292 -13.69 -29.61 18.74
CA ALA A 292 -13.89 -30.94 19.35
C ALA A 292 -15.30 -31.47 19.04
N GLY A 293 -16.32 -30.63 19.16
CA GLY A 293 -17.69 -30.97 18.80
C GLY A 293 -17.85 -31.39 17.33
N TYR A 294 -17.27 -30.63 16.39
CA TYR A 294 -17.29 -30.96 14.96
C TYR A 294 -16.55 -32.26 14.65
N LEU A 295 -15.41 -32.51 15.32
CA LEU A 295 -14.65 -33.74 15.16
C LEU A 295 -15.46 -34.96 15.64
N ILE A 296 -16.17 -34.86 16.76
CA ILE A 296 -17.05 -35.92 17.26
C ILE A 296 -18.24 -36.13 16.29
N GLN A 297 -18.95 -35.06 15.92
CA GLN A 297 -20.12 -35.13 15.04
C GLN A 297 -19.79 -35.70 13.66
N SER A 298 -18.59 -35.41 13.14
CA SER A 298 -18.12 -35.95 11.85
C SER A 298 -17.52 -37.35 11.96
N GLY A 299 -17.51 -37.97 13.14
CA GLY A 299 -16.94 -39.29 13.38
C GLY A 299 -15.41 -39.35 13.30
N LYS A 300 -14.74 -38.19 13.33
CA LYS A 300 -13.27 -38.08 13.33
C LYS A 300 -12.67 -38.29 14.73
N ALA A 301 -13.46 -38.09 15.78
CA ALA A 301 -13.16 -38.43 17.17
C ALA A 301 -14.27 -39.32 17.76
N ASP A 302 -13.89 -40.30 18.58
CA ASP A 302 -14.83 -41.22 19.23
C ASP A 302 -15.09 -40.79 20.67
N ALA A 303 -16.32 -40.38 20.94
CA ALA A 303 -16.80 -40.02 22.28
C ALA A 303 -17.93 -40.96 22.76
N SER A 304 -18.03 -42.17 22.21
CA SER A 304 -19.06 -43.15 22.58
C SER A 304 -19.00 -43.60 24.05
N ALA A 305 -17.84 -43.45 24.69
CA ALA A 305 -17.67 -43.68 26.13
C ALA A 305 -18.28 -42.57 27.01
N CYS A 306 -18.58 -41.40 26.44
CA CYS A 306 -19.16 -40.30 27.18
C CYS A 306 -20.68 -40.51 27.38
N PRO A 307 -21.22 -40.28 28.59
CA PRO A 307 -22.65 -40.50 28.87
C PRO A 307 -23.61 -39.68 27.99
N ASP A 308 -23.15 -38.53 27.50
CA ASP A 308 -23.86 -37.61 26.61
C ASP A 308 -23.41 -37.74 25.14
N GLY A 309 -22.64 -38.79 24.80
CA GLY A 309 -21.99 -38.91 23.49
C GLY A 309 -20.93 -37.83 23.23
N GLY A 310 -20.50 -37.10 24.27
CA GLY A 310 -19.46 -36.09 24.21
C GLY A 310 -19.94 -34.72 23.73
N LEU A 311 -21.24 -34.48 23.62
CA LEU A 311 -21.79 -33.27 23.00
C LEU A 311 -22.87 -32.61 23.87
N TYR A 312 -22.85 -31.28 23.92
CA TYR A 312 -24.00 -30.49 24.37
C TYR A 312 -25.04 -30.31 23.26
N LEU A 313 -26.26 -29.92 23.63
CA LEU A 313 -27.38 -29.69 22.70
C LEU A 313 -27.05 -28.65 21.60
N GLY A 314 -26.13 -27.74 21.86
CA GLY A 314 -25.65 -26.73 20.90
C GLY A 314 -24.56 -27.22 19.94
N GLY A 315 -24.14 -28.49 20.01
CA GLY A 315 -23.11 -29.08 19.16
C GLY A 315 -21.67 -28.85 19.61
N SER A 316 -21.42 -28.04 20.64
CA SER A 316 -20.10 -27.99 21.28
C SER A 316 -19.82 -29.27 22.07
N ALA A 317 -18.54 -29.62 22.21
CA ALA A 317 -18.15 -30.76 23.04
C ALA A 317 -18.43 -30.49 24.52
N SER A 318 -18.89 -31.52 25.23
CA SER A 318 -18.91 -31.54 26.69
C SER A 318 -17.50 -31.75 27.25
N PRO A 319 -17.24 -31.55 28.56
CA PRO A 319 -15.92 -31.81 29.14
C PRO A 319 -15.38 -33.22 28.83
N CYS A 320 -16.25 -34.24 28.88
CA CYS A 320 -15.87 -35.60 28.46
C CYS A 320 -15.55 -35.68 26.96
N GLY A 321 -16.35 -35.02 26.12
CA GLY A 321 -16.08 -34.95 24.68
C GLY A 321 -14.77 -34.25 24.34
N VAL A 322 -14.42 -33.16 25.03
CA VAL A 322 -13.14 -32.46 24.86
C VAL A 322 -11.97 -33.40 25.17
N GLU A 323 -12.04 -34.14 26.28
CA GLU A 323 -11.03 -35.13 26.64
C GLU A 323 -10.94 -36.25 25.60
N ALA A 324 -12.08 -36.80 25.19
CA ALA A 324 -12.15 -37.86 24.18
C ALA A 324 -11.60 -37.41 22.80
N ALA A 325 -11.80 -36.14 22.43
CA ALA A 325 -11.35 -35.58 21.17
C ALA A 325 -9.95 -34.92 21.22
N ALA A 326 -9.32 -34.82 22.39
CA ALA A 326 -8.14 -33.98 22.62
C ALA A 326 -6.99 -34.22 21.61
N GLY A 327 -6.67 -35.49 21.33
CA GLY A 327 -5.63 -35.84 20.35
C GLY A 327 -5.94 -35.37 18.93
N GLN A 328 -7.20 -35.50 18.51
CA GLN A 328 -7.64 -35.07 17.18
C GLN A 328 -7.75 -33.56 17.08
N THR A 329 -8.23 -32.89 18.13
CA THR A 329 -8.25 -31.42 18.22
C THR A 329 -6.83 -30.86 18.11
N ARG A 330 -5.86 -31.46 18.79
CA ARG A 330 -4.44 -31.07 18.72
C ARG A 330 -3.85 -31.30 17.33
N ALA A 331 -4.11 -32.45 16.70
CA ALA A 331 -3.63 -32.71 15.35
C ALA A 331 -4.25 -31.75 14.33
N TRP A 332 -5.56 -31.50 14.44
CA TRP A 332 -6.31 -30.67 13.50
C TRP A 332 -5.92 -29.18 13.57
N GLN A 333 -5.76 -28.62 14.77
CA GLN A 333 -5.41 -27.21 14.93
C GLN A 333 -3.98 -26.86 14.48
N ASN A 334 -3.08 -27.85 14.42
CA ASN A 334 -1.66 -27.66 14.07
C ASN A 334 -1.30 -28.12 12.65
N GLN A 335 -2.23 -28.71 11.91
CA GLN A 335 -1.95 -29.21 10.55
C GLN A 335 -1.59 -28.08 9.56
N TYR A 336 -1.97 -26.84 9.86
CA TYR A 336 -1.74 -25.65 9.03
C TYR A 336 -0.47 -24.89 9.38
N ASP A 337 0.30 -25.29 10.40
CA ASP A 337 1.41 -24.51 10.95
C ASP A 337 2.48 -24.18 9.91
N ALA A 338 2.84 -25.15 9.07
CA ALA A 338 3.80 -24.92 7.99
C ALA A 338 3.29 -23.89 6.97
N GLN A 339 2.01 -23.96 6.59
CA GLN A 339 1.41 -23.04 5.63
C GLN A 339 1.24 -21.63 6.21
N ILE A 340 0.80 -21.52 7.46
CA ILE A 340 0.70 -20.26 8.19
C ILE A 340 2.08 -19.60 8.29
N TYR A 341 3.10 -20.36 8.67
CA TYR A 341 4.47 -19.86 8.80
C TYR A 341 5.01 -19.30 7.47
N GLN A 342 4.88 -20.07 6.38
CA GLN A 342 5.34 -19.65 5.06
C GLN A 342 4.58 -18.44 4.52
N ALA A 343 3.25 -18.41 4.66
CA ALA A 343 2.44 -17.28 4.25
C ALA A 343 2.78 -16.02 5.06
N ALA A 344 2.98 -16.15 6.37
CA ALA A 344 3.37 -15.05 7.24
C ALA A 344 4.73 -14.44 6.87
N LEU A 345 5.73 -15.27 6.55
CA LEU A 345 7.03 -14.79 6.06
C LEU A 345 6.87 -14.06 4.73
N LYS A 346 6.15 -14.65 3.77
CA LYS A 346 5.93 -14.06 2.44
C LYS A 346 5.33 -12.65 2.50
N TYR A 347 4.34 -12.43 3.36
CA TYR A 347 3.66 -11.14 3.49
C TYR A 347 4.19 -10.26 4.62
N ASN A 348 5.26 -10.68 5.31
CA ASN A 348 5.85 -9.97 6.45
C ASN A 348 4.78 -9.59 7.51
N VAL A 349 3.96 -10.56 7.91
CA VAL A 349 2.94 -10.43 8.97
C VAL A 349 3.25 -11.38 10.14
N PRO A 350 2.80 -11.12 11.39
CA PRO A 350 3.10 -11.99 12.51
C PRO A 350 2.38 -13.34 12.40
N ALA A 351 3.14 -14.44 12.30
CA ALA A 351 2.56 -15.78 12.11
C ALA A 351 1.67 -16.22 13.28
N ARG A 352 2.05 -15.85 14.52
CA ARG A 352 1.27 -16.15 15.72
C ARG A 352 -0.06 -15.40 15.74
N ALA A 353 -0.07 -14.12 15.33
CA ALA A 353 -1.31 -13.35 15.17
C ALA A 353 -2.21 -13.97 14.10
N LEU A 354 -1.66 -14.33 12.93
CA LEU A 354 -2.42 -14.99 11.86
C LEU A 354 -3.06 -16.31 12.34
N LYS A 355 -2.31 -17.13 13.08
CA LYS A 355 -2.85 -18.37 13.68
C LYS A 355 -3.94 -18.07 14.71
N GLY A 356 -3.72 -17.08 15.59
CA GLY A 356 -4.69 -16.65 16.58
C GLY A 356 -5.99 -16.14 15.96
N MET A 357 -5.91 -15.41 14.84
CA MET A 357 -7.08 -14.98 14.08
C MET A 357 -7.86 -16.18 13.54
N ILE A 358 -7.21 -17.13 12.87
CA ILE A 358 -7.86 -18.35 12.36
C ILE A 358 -8.54 -19.14 13.49
N ALA A 359 -7.88 -19.23 14.65
CA ALA A 359 -8.46 -19.84 15.84
C ALA A 359 -9.76 -19.17 16.28
N GLN A 360 -9.83 -17.83 16.25
CA GLN A 360 -11.03 -17.10 16.62
C GLN A 360 -12.13 -17.11 15.56
N GLU A 361 -11.76 -17.12 14.28
CA GLU A 361 -12.73 -17.16 13.19
C GLU A 361 -13.43 -18.52 13.12
N SER A 362 -12.66 -19.61 13.03
CA SER A 362 -13.20 -20.92 12.65
C SER A 362 -12.84 -22.05 13.59
N GLN A 363 -11.96 -21.82 14.58
CA GLN A 363 -11.30 -22.89 15.33
C GLN A 363 -10.69 -23.95 14.38
N PHE A 364 -10.11 -23.49 13.27
CA PHE A 364 -9.51 -24.33 12.22
C PHE A 364 -10.48 -25.25 11.48
N TRP A 365 -11.78 -24.98 11.55
CA TRP A 365 -12.81 -25.74 10.82
C TRP A 365 -13.30 -24.96 9.60
N SER A 366 -12.87 -25.35 8.40
CA SER A 366 -13.10 -24.59 7.16
C SER A 366 -14.54 -24.60 6.63
N ALA A 367 -15.46 -25.35 7.24
CA ALA A 367 -16.85 -25.39 6.79
C ALA A 367 -17.55 -24.08 7.11
N ALA A 368 -18.12 -23.45 6.08
CA ALA A 368 -18.80 -22.17 6.21
C ALA A 368 -19.98 -22.24 7.19
N SER A 369 -20.04 -21.27 8.11
CA SER A 369 -21.16 -21.03 9.02
C SER A 369 -22.41 -20.48 8.30
N GLY A 370 -22.24 -19.89 7.11
CA GLY A 370 -23.28 -19.28 6.29
C GLY A 370 -22.87 -19.07 4.82
N PRO A 371 -23.76 -18.58 3.94
CA PRO A 371 -23.50 -18.52 2.50
C PRO A 371 -22.54 -17.39 2.08
N TYR A 372 -22.18 -16.49 2.99
CA TYR A 372 -21.44 -15.25 2.70
C TYR A 372 -20.01 -15.23 3.26
N GLU A 373 -19.64 -16.20 4.10
CA GLU A 373 -18.31 -16.36 4.69
C GLU A 373 -17.71 -17.67 4.19
N ARG A 374 -16.41 -17.68 3.90
CA ARG A 374 -15.73 -18.90 3.44
C ARG A 374 -14.41 -19.14 4.14
N GLY A 375 -14.13 -20.41 4.38
CA GLY A 375 -12.82 -20.86 4.77
C GLY A 375 -12.46 -20.61 6.23
N LEU A 376 -11.21 -20.88 6.58
CA LEU A 376 -10.62 -20.77 7.91
C LEU A 376 -10.69 -19.36 8.51
N GLY A 377 -10.70 -18.32 7.67
CA GLY A 377 -10.78 -16.93 8.11
C GLY A 377 -12.16 -16.31 7.96
N HIS A 378 -13.19 -17.11 7.62
CA HIS A 378 -14.57 -16.65 7.39
C HIS A 378 -14.67 -15.40 6.50
N VAL A 379 -13.94 -15.43 5.37
CA VAL A 379 -13.77 -14.25 4.51
C VAL A 379 -15.05 -13.93 3.74
N THR A 380 -15.41 -12.65 3.71
CA THR A 380 -16.55 -12.09 2.97
C THR A 380 -16.12 -11.42 1.66
N SER A 381 -17.07 -11.06 0.80
CA SER A 381 -16.80 -10.27 -0.40
C SER A 381 -16.13 -8.93 -0.09
N ASP A 382 -16.53 -8.30 1.01
CA ASP A 382 -16.06 -6.97 1.40
C ASP A 382 -14.62 -7.06 1.95
N GLY A 383 -14.29 -8.17 2.64
CA GLY A 383 -12.90 -8.48 3.00
C GLY A 383 -12.01 -8.67 1.77
N VAL A 384 -12.52 -9.28 0.70
CA VAL A 384 -11.79 -9.39 -0.57
C VAL A 384 -11.64 -8.03 -1.27
N ASP A 385 -12.66 -7.17 -1.22
CA ASP A 385 -12.51 -5.79 -1.72
C ASP A 385 -11.38 -5.05 -0.97
N MET A 386 -11.33 -5.17 0.37
CA MET A 386 -10.22 -4.61 1.15
C MET A 386 -8.87 -5.17 0.70
N LEU A 387 -8.76 -6.49 0.49
CA LEU A 387 -7.53 -7.13 0.02
C LEU A 387 -7.05 -6.52 -1.31
N LEU A 388 -7.96 -6.47 -2.30
CA LEU A 388 -7.62 -6.05 -3.65
C LEU A 388 -7.37 -4.54 -3.76
N ILE A 389 -7.86 -3.74 -2.81
CA ILE A 389 -7.57 -2.30 -2.75
C ILE A 389 -6.21 -2.04 -2.07
N TRP A 390 -5.92 -2.73 -0.97
CA TRP A 390 -4.83 -2.35 -0.06
C TRP A 390 -3.58 -3.24 -0.13
N ASN A 391 -3.62 -4.31 -0.92
CA ASN A 391 -2.44 -5.09 -1.28
C ASN A 391 -2.29 -5.10 -2.80
N VAL A 392 -1.59 -4.08 -3.31
CA VAL A 392 -1.43 -3.82 -4.74
C VAL A 392 -0.74 -4.99 -5.45
N ASP A 393 0.30 -5.57 -4.84
CA ASP A 393 1.02 -6.71 -5.43
C ASP A 393 0.11 -7.93 -5.59
N TYR A 394 -0.68 -8.25 -4.55
CA TYR A 394 -1.66 -9.34 -4.62
C TYR A 394 -2.74 -9.05 -5.67
N TYR A 395 -3.26 -7.82 -5.71
CA TYR A 395 -4.21 -7.40 -6.73
C TYR A 395 -3.64 -7.56 -8.15
N LEU A 396 -2.43 -7.08 -8.40
CA LEU A 396 -1.80 -7.17 -9.72
C LEU A 396 -1.60 -8.64 -10.12
N GLN A 397 -1.15 -9.50 -9.20
CA GLN A 397 -1.01 -10.93 -9.44
C GLN A 397 -2.32 -11.58 -9.91
N VAL A 398 -3.43 -11.30 -9.22
CA VAL A 398 -4.75 -11.87 -9.59
C VAL A 398 -5.29 -11.22 -10.86
N CYS A 399 -5.22 -9.90 -10.97
CA CYS A 399 -5.76 -9.14 -12.09
C CYS A 399 -5.07 -9.50 -13.41
N GLN A 400 -3.75 -9.54 -13.44
CA GLN A 400 -2.97 -9.83 -14.65
C GLN A 400 -3.10 -11.29 -15.12
N THR A 401 -3.56 -12.19 -14.26
CA THR A 401 -3.88 -13.57 -14.65
C THR A 401 -5.18 -13.62 -15.47
N MET A 402 -6.09 -12.67 -15.27
CA MET A 402 -7.42 -12.65 -15.90
C MET A 402 -7.56 -11.57 -16.98
N TYR A 403 -6.80 -10.49 -16.87
CA TYR A 403 -6.85 -9.30 -17.72
C TYR A 403 -5.44 -8.88 -18.14
N GLN A 404 -5.34 -8.04 -19.17
CA GLN A 404 -4.05 -7.48 -19.60
C GLN A 404 -3.55 -6.42 -18.62
N GLU A 405 -2.23 -6.21 -18.58
CA GLU A 405 -1.57 -5.26 -17.69
C GLU A 405 -2.18 -3.86 -17.75
N GLN A 406 -2.49 -3.36 -18.95
CA GLN A 406 -3.09 -2.03 -19.13
C GLN A 406 -4.46 -1.90 -18.46
N ALA A 407 -5.24 -2.98 -18.41
CA ALA A 407 -6.53 -2.97 -17.73
C ALA A 407 -6.38 -2.88 -16.19
N CYS A 408 -5.29 -3.43 -15.66
CA CYS A 408 -5.04 -3.49 -14.21
C CYS A 408 -4.37 -2.22 -13.66
N ALA A 409 -3.72 -1.42 -14.52
CA ALA A 409 -2.87 -0.29 -14.14
C ALA A 409 -3.56 0.79 -13.28
N GLY A 410 -4.88 0.98 -13.43
CA GLY A 410 -5.64 1.96 -12.65
C GLY A 410 -5.97 1.53 -11.21
N GLY A 411 -5.65 0.30 -10.82
CA GLY A 411 -5.98 -0.28 -9.53
C GLY A 411 -7.40 -0.88 -9.46
N TYR A 412 -7.66 -1.66 -8.42
CA TYR A 412 -8.91 -2.42 -8.30
C TYR A 412 -10.17 -1.54 -8.34
N ALA A 413 -10.14 -0.40 -7.62
CA ALA A 413 -11.29 0.49 -7.50
C ALA A 413 -11.66 1.22 -8.82
N SER A 414 -10.73 1.29 -9.80
CA SER A 414 -11.01 1.90 -11.11
C SER A 414 -11.64 0.92 -12.10
N LEU A 415 -11.65 -0.38 -11.79
CA LEU A 415 -12.20 -1.39 -12.68
C LEU A 415 -13.73 -1.29 -12.76
N PRO A 416 -14.35 -1.65 -13.90
CA PRO A 416 -15.80 -1.83 -13.97
C PRO A 416 -16.29 -2.85 -12.93
N GLU A 417 -17.50 -2.65 -12.39
CA GLU A 417 -18.11 -3.53 -11.37
C GLU A 417 -18.12 -5.01 -11.77
N GLU A 418 -18.27 -5.31 -13.07
CA GLU A 418 -18.23 -6.67 -13.57
C GLU A 418 -16.85 -7.31 -13.38
N ASN A 419 -15.77 -6.59 -13.71
CA ASN A 419 -14.40 -7.03 -13.50
C ASN A 419 -14.10 -7.18 -12.00
N GLN A 420 -14.53 -6.22 -11.19
CA GLN A 420 -14.39 -6.31 -9.73
C GLN A 420 -15.05 -7.58 -9.16
N ARG A 421 -16.28 -7.90 -9.60
CA ARG A 421 -16.97 -9.14 -9.20
C ARG A 421 -16.21 -10.40 -9.62
N MET A 422 -15.63 -10.41 -10.81
CA MET A 422 -14.85 -11.56 -11.29
C MET A 422 -13.57 -11.77 -10.49
N LEU A 423 -12.84 -10.70 -10.17
CA LEU A 423 -11.66 -10.77 -9.30
C LEU A 423 -12.02 -11.21 -7.88
N ARG A 424 -13.11 -10.66 -7.31
CA ARG A 424 -13.63 -11.12 -6.02
C ARG A 424 -13.90 -12.61 -6.02
N LYS A 425 -14.61 -13.10 -7.04
CA LYS A 425 -14.90 -14.53 -7.20
C LYS A 425 -13.61 -15.34 -7.29
N ALA A 426 -12.64 -14.90 -8.08
CA ALA A 426 -11.36 -15.60 -8.25
C ALA A 426 -10.61 -15.76 -6.93
N VAL A 427 -10.66 -14.77 -6.04
CA VAL A 427 -10.07 -14.88 -4.70
C VAL A 427 -10.91 -15.77 -3.78
N LEU A 428 -12.24 -15.60 -3.77
CA LEU A 428 -13.14 -16.40 -2.93
C LEU A 428 -13.09 -17.90 -3.27
N ASP A 429 -12.84 -18.25 -4.53
CA ASP A 429 -12.72 -19.64 -4.98
C ASP A 429 -11.44 -20.32 -4.44
N LYS A 430 -10.46 -19.57 -3.92
CA LYS A 430 -9.25 -20.10 -3.27
C LYS A 430 -9.47 -20.56 -1.82
N LEU A 431 -10.53 -20.08 -1.19
CA LEU A 431 -10.82 -20.33 0.23
C LEU A 431 -11.34 -21.75 0.44
N GLY A 432 -10.85 -22.42 1.50
CA GLY A 432 -10.99 -23.87 1.69
C GLY A 432 -10.06 -24.71 0.80
N GLY A 433 -9.20 -24.08 0.00
CA GLY A 433 -8.22 -24.73 -0.88
C GLY A 433 -6.76 -24.52 -0.44
N PRO A 434 -5.79 -24.98 -1.24
CA PRO A 434 -4.36 -24.92 -0.88
C PRO A 434 -3.80 -23.50 -0.72
N GLU A 435 -4.41 -22.51 -1.37
CA GLU A 435 -3.96 -21.12 -1.37
C GLU A 435 -4.57 -20.31 -0.21
N GLU A 436 -5.46 -20.89 0.59
CA GLU A 436 -6.23 -20.18 1.60
C GLU A 436 -5.36 -19.39 2.59
N LEU A 437 -4.29 -19.99 3.13
CA LEU A 437 -3.42 -19.33 4.10
C LEU A 437 -2.64 -18.16 3.47
N ASP A 438 -2.34 -18.25 2.17
CA ASP A 438 -1.75 -17.15 1.40
C ASP A 438 -2.71 -15.97 1.32
N VAL A 439 -4.00 -16.23 1.04
CA VAL A 439 -5.05 -15.20 1.03
C VAL A 439 -5.19 -14.54 2.41
N LEU A 440 -5.25 -15.32 3.49
CA LEU A 440 -5.43 -14.78 4.84
C LEU A 440 -4.25 -13.91 5.29
N ALA A 441 -3.01 -14.33 5.00
CA ALA A 441 -1.83 -13.52 5.28
C ALA A 441 -1.80 -12.23 4.44
N ALA A 442 -2.15 -12.32 3.15
CA ALA A 442 -2.26 -11.16 2.27
C ALA A 442 -3.34 -10.17 2.75
N MET A 443 -4.45 -10.68 3.29
CA MET A 443 -5.52 -9.89 3.89
C MET A 443 -5.07 -9.18 5.16
N LEU A 444 -4.31 -9.86 6.02
CA LEU A 444 -3.76 -9.22 7.22
C LEU A 444 -2.79 -8.08 6.84
N LEU A 445 -1.97 -8.26 5.80
CA LEU A 445 -1.13 -7.19 5.26
C LEU A 445 -1.97 -6.04 4.70
N ALA A 446 -3.00 -6.33 3.89
CA ALA A 446 -3.91 -5.31 3.35
C ALA A 446 -4.60 -4.51 4.47
N SER A 447 -5.03 -5.19 5.54
CA SER A 447 -5.64 -4.54 6.70
C SER A 447 -4.63 -3.65 7.45
N ALA A 448 -3.38 -4.09 7.58
CA ALA A 448 -2.28 -3.31 8.12
C ALA A 448 -1.96 -2.07 7.28
N SER A 449 -1.97 -2.20 5.95
CA SER A 449 -1.76 -1.09 5.00
C SER A 449 -2.87 -0.05 5.11
N GLN A 450 -4.13 -0.51 5.13
CA GLN A 450 -5.29 0.36 5.30
C GLN A 450 -5.25 1.11 6.64
N THR A 451 -4.91 0.41 7.73
CA THR A 451 -4.79 1.03 9.06
C THR A 451 -3.68 2.07 9.11
N GLY A 452 -2.52 1.81 8.49
CA GLY A 452 -1.43 2.78 8.36
C GLY A 452 -1.88 4.07 7.68
N GLN A 453 -2.51 3.95 6.51
CA GLN A 453 -3.05 5.09 5.79
C GLN A 453 -4.15 5.81 6.57
N MET A 454 -5.00 5.06 7.27
CA MET A 454 -6.08 5.60 8.09
C MET A 454 -5.53 6.46 9.23
N VAL A 455 -4.55 5.95 9.99
CA VAL A 455 -3.88 6.71 11.05
C VAL A 455 -3.20 7.96 10.48
N ALA A 456 -2.51 7.83 9.35
CA ALA A 456 -1.85 8.96 8.70
C ALA A 456 -2.85 10.06 8.27
N ASN A 457 -3.95 9.67 7.64
CA ASN A 457 -4.98 10.60 7.16
C ASN A 457 -5.71 11.30 8.31
N LEU A 458 -6.12 10.56 9.34
CA LEU A 458 -6.90 11.10 10.45
C LEU A 458 -6.05 11.99 11.36
N SER A 459 -4.81 11.61 11.63
CA SER A 459 -3.89 12.37 12.49
C SER A 459 -3.12 13.47 11.75
N ARG A 460 -3.05 13.40 10.41
CA ARG A 460 -2.18 14.21 9.53
C ARG A 460 -0.70 14.08 9.86
N GLN A 461 -0.29 12.95 10.43
CA GLN A 461 1.08 12.63 10.80
C GLN A 461 1.36 11.15 10.51
N GLU A 462 2.60 10.81 10.21
CA GLU A 462 3.00 9.42 10.06
C GLU A 462 2.72 8.60 11.34
N PRO A 463 2.34 7.31 11.24
CA PRO A 463 2.00 6.48 12.41
C PRO A 463 3.08 6.50 13.50
N MET A 464 4.34 6.49 13.09
CA MET A 464 5.52 6.58 13.97
C MET A 464 5.57 7.80 14.90
N TYR A 465 4.83 8.89 14.64
CA TYR A 465 4.75 10.06 15.53
C TYR A 465 3.53 10.04 16.45
N THR A 466 2.59 9.12 16.24
CA THR A 466 1.24 9.20 16.85
C THR A 466 0.84 7.96 17.62
N THR A 467 1.47 6.81 17.36
CA THR A 467 1.12 5.52 17.93
C THR A 467 2.35 4.62 18.12
N THR A 468 2.14 3.41 18.62
CA THR A 468 3.19 2.41 18.86
C THR A 468 3.06 1.21 17.92
N TYR A 469 4.14 0.42 17.79
CA TYR A 469 4.14 -0.80 16.98
C TYR A 469 3.02 -1.76 17.39
N THR A 470 2.88 -1.98 18.70
CA THR A 470 1.88 -2.90 19.26
C THR A 470 0.47 -2.39 19.02
N ASP A 471 0.23 -1.09 19.19
CA ASP A 471 -1.08 -0.48 18.94
C ASP A 471 -1.46 -0.55 17.47
N MET A 472 -0.50 -0.35 16.54
CA MET A 472 -0.75 -0.49 15.10
C MET A 472 -1.22 -1.89 14.73
N TRP A 473 -0.61 -2.93 15.30
CA TRP A 473 -1.06 -4.31 15.06
C TRP A 473 -2.44 -4.58 15.66
N LYS A 474 -2.73 -4.10 16.88
CA LYS A 474 -4.07 -4.23 17.47
C LYS A 474 -5.14 -3.52 16.64
N LEU A 475 -4.88 -2.29 16.19
CA LEU A 475 -5.78 -1.54 15.32
C LEU A 475 -5.96 -2.24 13.96
N SER A 476 -4.91 -2.85 13.43
CA SER A 476 -4.97 -3.59 12.16
C SER A 476 -5.79 -4.86 12.26
N ILE A 477 -5.64 -5.65 13.33
CA ILE A 477 -6.45 -6.84 13.55
C ILE A 477 -7.92 -6.43 13.82
N ALA A 478 -8.16 -5.29 14.48
CA ALA A 478 -9.50 -4.77 14.68
C ALA A 478 -10.12 -4.30 13.37
N ASN A 479 -9.33 -3.69 12.48
CA ASN A 479 -9.75 -3.34 11.13
C ASN A 479 -10.09 -4.58 10.29
N TYR A 480 -9.33 -5.67 10.41
CA TYR A 480 -9.67 -6.93 9.76
C TYR A 480 -11.05 -7.45 10.21
N HIS A 481 -11.31 -7.43 11.52
CA HIS A 481 -12.53 -8.03 12.08
C HIS A 481 -13.77 -7.12 11.96
N ALA A 482 -13.65 -5.85 12.35
CA ALA A 482 -14.78 -4.91 12.42
C ALA A 482 -14.87 -3.95 11.22
N GLY A 483 -13.85 -3.93 10.36
CA GLY A 483 -13.81 -3.10 9.16
C GLY A 483 -13.41 -1.65 9.42
N ALA A 484 -13.03 -0.98 8.32
CA ALA A 484 -12.48 0.38 8.35
C ALA A 484 -13.43 1.44 8.90
N GLY A 485 -14.74 1.24 8.73
CA GLY A 485 -15.74 2.16 9.29
C GLY A 485 -15.67 2.22 10.81
N CYS A 486 -15.66 1.06 11.47
CA CYS A 486 -15.55 0.96 12.92
C CYS A 486 -14.22 1.53 13.44
N THR A 487 -13.11 1.11 12.82
CA THR A 487 -11.77 1.52 13.26
C THR A 487 -11.52 3.01 13.05
N ALA A 488 -11.89 3.57 11.90
CA ALA A 488 -11.71 5.00 11.62
C ALA A 488 -12.57 5.88 12.53
N GLU A 489 -13.81 5.48 12.79
CA GLU A 489 -14.71 6.20 13.69
C GLU A 489 -14.17 6.22 15.12
N ALA A 490 -13.66 5.07 15.60
CA ALA A 490 -13.05 4.94 16.92
C ALA A 490 -11.77 5.80 17.07
N ILE A 491 -10.87 5.76 16.08
CA ILE A 491 -9.65 6.61 16.07
C ILE A 491 -10.03 8.08 16.03
N THR A 492 -11.00 8.47 15.20
CA THR A 492 -11.46 9.86 15.08
C THR A 492 -11.95 10.37 16.43
N ARG A 493 -12.81 9.60 17.12
CA ARG A 493 -13.30 9.97 18.46
C ARG A 493 -12.19 10.05 19.50
N ALA A 494 -11.19 9.17 19.46
CA ALA A 494 -10.04 9.25 20.36
C ALA A 494 -9.25 10.56 20.15
N ILE A 495 -9.01 10.94 18.90
CA ILE A 495 -8.35 12.22 18.53
C ILE A 495 -9.18 13.42 18.99
N GLU A 496 -10.50 13.42 18.74
CA GLU A 496 -11.43 14.48 19.17
C GLU A 496 -11.42 14.66 20.70
N ASN A 497 -11.28 13.55 21.44
CA ASN A 497 -11.13 13.53 22.89
C ASN A 497 -9.70 13.83 23.37
N LYS A 498 -8.78 14.19 22.46
CA LYS A 498 -7.37 14.50 22.74
C LYS A 498 -6.62 13.34 23.41
N GLN A 499 -7.02 12.11 23.11
CA GLN A 499 -6.35 10.89 23.54
C GLN A 499 -5.26 10.50 22.53
N PRO A 500 -4.18 9.84 22.97
CA PRO A 500 -3.20 9.28 22.04
C PRO A 500 -3.85 8.19 21.18
N ILE A 501 -3.33 7.99 19.96
CA ILE A 501 -3.81 6.94 19.05
C ILE A 501 -3.25 5.61 19.55
N THR A 502 -3.96 5.00 20.48
CA THR A 502 -3.66 3.69 21.08
C THR A 502 -4.87 2.79 20.90
N TRP A 503 -4.65 1.48 20.98
CA TRP A 503 -5.75 0.54 20.95
C TRP A 503 -6.75 0.80 22.08
N ASP A 504 -6.27 0.99 23.31
CA ASP A 504 -7.14 1.16 24.47
C ASP A 504 -8.01 2.42 24.36
N ALA A 505 -7.43 3.52 23.85
CA ALA A 505 -8.19 4.74 23.58
C ALA A 505 -9.23 4.52 22.47
N ALA A 506 -8.88 3.86 21.37
CA ALA A 506 -9.83 3.58 20.29
C ALA A 506 -10.94 2.60 20.73
N ALA A 507 -10.59 1.53 21.45
CA ALA A 507 -11.52 0.53 21.95
C ALA A 507 -12.60 1.15 22.84
N ALA A 508 -12.22 2.11 23.70
CA ALA A 508 -13.16 2.87 24.52
C ALA A 508 -14.16 3.74 23.72
N GLN A 509 -13.90 3.99 22.43
CA GLN A 509 -14.73 4.80 21.53
C GLN A 509 -15.49 3.98 20.48
N LEU A 510 -15.43 2.64 20.54
CA LEU A 510 -16.17 1.78 19.61
C LEU A 510 -17.68 1.99 19.76
N SER A 511 -18.36 2.16 18.63
CA SER A 511 -19.83 2.20 18.62
C SER A 511 -20.42 0.83 18.99
N PRO A 512 -21.67 0.74 19.49
CA PRO A 512 -22.24 -0.51 20.01
C PRO A 512 -22.12 -1.71 19.07
N GLN A 513 -22.29 -1.50 17.76
CA GLN A 513 -22.16 -2.55 16.74
C GLN A 513 -20.71 -3.03 16.51
N CYS A 514 -19.71 -2.26 16.92
CA CYS A 514 -18.29 -2.57 16.75
C CYS A 514 -17.63 -3.11 18.02
N GLN A 515 -18.33 -3.16 19.15
CA GLN A 515 -17.76 -3.52 20.47
C GLN A 515 -17.18 -4.94 20.51
N GLN A 516 -17.65 -5.85 19.63
CA GLN A 516 -17.11 -7.21 19.55
C GLN A 516 -15.63 -7.25 19.15
N ALA A 517 -15.12 -6.20 18.48
CA ALA A 517 -13.70 -6.07 18.15
C ALA A 517 -12.80 -6.12 19.40
N GLN A 518 -13.28 -5.61 20.54
CA GLN A 518 -12.51 -5.64 21.78
C GLN A 518 -12.23 -7.07 22.23
N MET A 519 -13.29 -7.86 22.39
CA MET A 519 -13.18 -9.27 22.77
C MET A 519 -12.40 -10.08 21.73
N TYR A 520 -12.53 -9.74 20.44
CA TYR A 520 -11.78 -10.41 19.38
C TYR A 520 -10.27 -10.20 19.54
N ILE A 521 -9.82 -8.95 19.75
CA ILE A 521 -8.41 -8.63 19.97
C ILE A 521 -7.86 -9.32 21.21
N GLU A 522 -8.57 -9.26 22.33
CA GLU A 522 -8.17 -9.93 23.57
C GLU A 522 -7.94 -11.43 23.31
N LYS A 523 -8.89 -12.10 22.66
CA LYS A 523 -8.76 -13.52 22.34
C LYS A 523 -7.64 -13.85 21.36
N VAL A 524 -7.38 -13.02 20.35
CA VAL A 524 -6.26 -13.24 19.42
C VAL A 524 -4.92 -13.09 20.15
N PHE A 525 -4.81 -12.11 21.04
CA PHE A 525 -3.59 -11.88 21.82
C PHE A 525 -3.36 -12.96 22.89
N ASP A 526 -4.43 -13.52 23.46
CA ASP A 526 -4.37 -14.58 24.45
C ASP A 526 -4.19 -15.99 23.84
N ALA A 527 -4.74 -16.23 22.64
CA ALA A 527 -4.67 -17.54 21.95
C ALA A 527 -3.34 -17.81 21.24
N ALA A 528 -2.40 -16.85 21.26
CA ALA A 528 -1.14 -16.98 20.56
C ALA A 528 -0.24 -18.06 21.21
N PRO A 529 0.21 -19.07 20.45
CA PRO A 529 1.01 -20.19 20.95
C PRO A 529 2.30 -19.79 21.64
#